data_AF-A0A0D0S8W1-F1
#
_entry.id   AF-A0A0D0S8W1-F1
#
_cell.length_a   1.000
_cell.length_b   1.000
_cell.length_c   1.000
_cell.angle_alpha   90.00
_cell.angle_beta   90.00
_cell.angle_gamma   90.00
#
_symmetry.space_group_name_H-M   'P 1'
#
loop_
_entity.id
_entity.type
_entity.pdbx_description
1 polymer ?
#
loop_
_entity_poly.entity_id
_entity_poly.type
_entity_poly.pdbx_seq_one_letter_code
_entity_poly.pdbx_strand_id
1 'polypeptide(L)'
;MPPQTRFSVVITSYNYRDYVAAAVEGVLAQSHPPCDVIVVDDGSTDGSVQMLRERYGEDPRVILVCQENGGQLSAFLAGLRHARGDIVCFLDSDDHWSPDYLHKLAQAYAPGGTDFIISDMQVFDQESRSRLGGRKAEKPTTRAAQ
;
A
#
# COMPACT_ATOMS: atom_id res chain seq x y z
N MET A 1 6.25 -24.66 -11.66
CA MET A 1 5.55 -23.36 -11.59
C MET A 1 6.56 -22.28 -11.97
N PRO A 2 6.20 -21.25 -12.74
CA PRO A 2 7.09 -20.10 -12.91
C PRO A 2 7.42 -19.51 -11.53
N PRO A 3 8.60 -18.88 -11.36
CA PRO A 3 8.91 -18.21 -10.11
C PRO A 3 7.81 -17.18 -9.81
N GLN A 4 7.30 -17.22 -8.58
CA GLN A 4 6.28 -16.30 -8.13
C GLN A 4 6.91 -14.90 -7.99
N THR A 5 6.38 -13.90 -8.69
CA THR A 5 6.83 -12.49 -8.60
C THR A 5 6.83 -12.05 -7.14
N ARG A 6 7.96 -11.51 -6.66
CA ARG A 6 8.11 -11.07 -5.26
C ARG A 6 7.80 -9.58 -5.15
N PHE A 7 6.94 -9.22 -4.21
CA PHE A 7 6.54 -7.82 -3.96
C PHE A 7 7.08 -7.33 -2.62
N SER A 8 7.79 -6.20 -2.65
CA SER A 8 8.06 -5.37 -1.48
C SER A 8 7.00 -4.28 -1.41
N VAL A 9 6.34 -4.13 -0.27
CA VAL A 9 5.34 -3.07 -0.08
C VAL A 9 5.89 -2.04 0.87
N VAL A 10 6.06 -0.81 0.41
CA VAL A 10 6.51 0.33 1.21
C VAL A 10 5.30 1.15 1.64
N ILE A 11 5.06 1.21 2.94
CA ILE A 11 4.02 2.02 3.58
C ILE A 11 4.69 3.22 4.25
N THR A 12 4.39 4.44 3.82
CA THR A 12 4.90 5.64 4.50
C THR A 12 3.86 6.18 5.47
N SER A 13 4.29 6.56 6.68
CA SER A 13 3.40 7.03 7.73
C SER A 13 3.99 8.22 8.48
N TYR A 14 3.15 9.22 8.74
CA TYR A 14 3.45 10.35 9.63
C TYR A 14 2.17 10.80 10.33
N ASN A 15 2.04 10.48 11.62
CA ASN A 15 0.87 10.75 12.45
C ASN A 15 -0.45 10.09 11.96
N TYR A 16 -0.38 8.85 11.48
CA TYR A 16 -1.53 8.04 11.02
C TYR A 16 -1.83 6.82 11.91
N ARG A 17 -1.67 6.94 13.23
CA ARG A 17 -1.91 5.84 14.20
C ARG A 17 -3.23 5.10 13.98
N ASP A 18 -4.29 5.82 13.64
CA ASP A 18 -5.64 5.25 13.51
C ASP A 18 -5.85 4.45 12.21
N TYR A 19 -4.91 4.56 11.25
CA TYR A 19 -5.05 3.98 9.91
C TYR A 19 -3.95 2.98 9.56
N VAL A 20 -2.70 3.27 9.93
CA VAL A 20 -1.52 2.53 9.45
C VAL A 20 -1.57 1.03 9.77
N ALA A 21 -2.15 0.64 10.91
CA ALA A 21 -2.32 -0.78 11.24
C ALA A 21 -3.20 -1.51 10.24
N ALA A 22 -4.28 -0.86 9.80
CA ALA A 22 -5.23 -1.45 8.87
C ALA A 22 -4.61 -1.56 7.45
N ALA A 23 -3.75 -0.61 7.05
CA ALA A 23 -2.96 -0.69 5.82
C ALA A 23 -1.99 -1.89 5.87
N VAL A 24 -1.23 -2.04 6.97
CA VAL A 24 -0.30 -3.17 7.18
C VAL A 24 -1.06 -4.51 7.15
N GLU A 25 -2.18 -4.61 7.86
CA GLU A 25 -3.00 -5.83 7.90
C GLU A 25 -3.56 -6.19 6.52
N GLY A 26 -4.05 -5.21 5.75
CA GLY A 26 -4.55 -5.42 4.39
C GLY A 26 -3.48 -5.94 3.43
N VAL A 27 -2.23 -5.51 3.61
CA VAL A 27 -1.08 -5.99 2.83
C VAL A 27 -0.67 -7.40 3.25
N LEU A 28 -0.60 -7.68 4.55
CA LEU A 28 -0.26 -9.02 5.06
C LEU A 28 -1.30 -10.08 4.70
N ALA A 29 -2.56 -9.67 4.50
CA ALA A 29 -3.69 -10.52 4.13
C ALA A 29 -3.87 -10.74 2.62
N GLN A 30 -2.98 -10.22 1.77
CA GLN A 30 -3.06 -10.40 0.32
C GLN A 30 -3.02 -11.88 -0.07
N SER A 31 -3.85 -12.28 -1.04
CA SER A 31 -3.89 -13.64 -1.56
C SER A 31 -2.59 -14.07 -2.26
N HIS A 32 -1.81 -13.09 -2.71
CA HIS A 32 -0.41 -13.24 -3.09
C HIS A 32 0.45 -12.54 -2.03
N PRO A 33 1.08 -13.30 -1.10
CA PRO A 33 1.79 -12.70 0.01
C PRO A 33 2.98 -11.84 -0.45
N PRO A 34 3.20 -10.66 0.15
CA PRO A 34 4.42 -9.89 -0.07
C PRO A 34 5.62 -10.59 0.56
N CYS A 35 6.83 -10.30 0.05
CA CYS A 35 8.06 -10.79 0.67
C CYS A 35 8.47 -9.94 1.88
N ASP A 36 8.16 -8.64 1.84
CA ASP A 36 8.30 -7.72 2.97
C ASP A 36 7.28 -6.59 2.89
N VAL A 37 6.89 -6.13 4.07
CA VAL A 37 6.06 -4.94 4.32
C VAL A 37 6.93 -3.97 5.11
N ILE A 38 7.37 -2.92 4.45
CA ILE A 38 8.30 -1.93 5.00
C ILE A 38 7.48 -0.72 5.40
N VAL A 39 7.27 -0.54 6.70
CA VAL A 39 6.60 0.63 7.24
C VAL A 39 7.66 1.66 7.60
N VAL A 40 7.61 2.81 6.96
CA VAL A 40 8.52 3.93 7.22
C VAL A 40 7.76 5.00 7.99
N ASP A 41 8.10 5.14 9.27
CA ASP A 41 7.66 6.22 10.11
C ASP A 41 8.56 7.45 9.91
N ASP A 42 7.98 8.55 9.43
CA ASP A 42 8.66 9.82 9.14
C ASP A 42 8.57 10.80 10.32
N GLY A 43 8.83 10.29 11.53
CA GLY A 43 8.94 11.10 12.76
C GLY A 43 7.62 11.33 13.49
N SER A 44 6.74 10.33 13.54
CA SER A 44 5.43 10.47 14.19
C SER A 44 5.52 10.71 15.69
N THR A 45 4.55 11.44 16.23
CA THR A 45 4.43 11.76 17.67
C THR A 45 3.12 11.29 18.29
N ASP A 46 2.27 10.64 17.51
CA ASP A 46 0.93 10.15 17.91
C ASP A 46 0.95 8.77 18.58
N GLY A 47 2.12 8.14 18.71
CA GLY A 47 2.31 6.79 19.26
C GLY A 47 2.05 5.65 18.26
N SER A 48 1.90 5.95 16.97
CA SER A 48 1.86 4.95 15.89
C SER A 48 3.07 4.02 15.92
N VAL A 49 4.29 4.55 16.09
CA VAL A 49 5.53 3.76 16.18
C VAL A 49 5.48 2.70 17.28
N GLN A 50 5.06 3.07 18.49
CA GLN A 50 4.96 2.12 19.60
C GLN A 50 3.96 1.02 19.29
N MET A 51 2.78 1.40 18.77
CA MET A 51 1.74 0.45 18.37
C MET A 51 2.24 -0.51 17.27
N LEU A 52 2.95 0.00 16.27
CA LEU A 52 3.52 -0.81 15.19
C LEU A 52 4.55 -1.82 15.72
N ARG A 53 5.42 -1.41 16.65
CA ARG A 53 6.40 -2.31 17.29
C ARG A 53 5.70 -3.40 18.09
N GLU A 54 4.71 -3.05 18.89
CA GLU A 54 3.97 -4.01 19.73
C GLU A 54 3.19 -5.03 18.89
N ARG A 55 2.58 -4.61 17.78
CA ARG A 55 1.76 -5.49 16.94
C ARG A 55 2.55 -6.35 15.97
N TYR A 56 3.61 -5.80 15.37
CA TYR A 56 4.27 -6.41 14.22
C TYR A 56 5.77 -6.66 14.42
N GLY A 57 6.36 -6.28 15.56
CA GLY A 57 7.80 -6.42 15.81
C GLY A 57 8.34 -7.86 15.73
N GLU A 58 7.47 -8.85 15.92
CA GLU A 58 7.81 -10.27 15.83
C GLU A 58 7.43 -10.91 14.46
N ASP A 59 6.75 -10.18 13.56
CA ASP A 59 6.46 -10.69 12.21
C ASP A 59 7.69 -10.46 11.31
N PRO A 60 8.39 -11.52 10.84
CA PRO A 60 9.62 -11.38 10.06
C PRO A 60 9.40 -10.75 8.67
N ARG A 61 8.14 -10.60 8.24
CA ARG A 61 7.78 -9.90 7.00
C ARG A 61 7.69 -8.40 7.20
N VAL A 62 7.48 -7.91 8.42
CA VAL A 62 7.30 -6.48 8.69
C VAL A 62 8.62 -5.86 9.11
N ILE A 63 9.01 -4.80 8.41
CA ILE A 63 10.22 -4.02 8.69
C ILE A 63 9.78 -2.61 9.05
N LEU A 64 9.96 -2.23 10.31
CA LEU A 64 9.70 -0.87 10.76
C LEU A 64 10.96 -0.02 10.71
N VAL A 65 10.95 1.01 9.86
CA VAL A 65 12.00 2.01 9.73
C VAL A 65 11.50 3.30 10.38
N CYS A 66 12.26 3.89 11.29
CA CYS A 66 11.92 5.18 11.89
C CYS A 66 13.01 6.19 11.56
N GLN A 67 12.61 7.40 11.16
CA GLN A 67 13.52 8.49 10.86
C GLN A 67 12.99 9.83 11.39
N GLU A 68 13.84 10.86 11.38
CA GLU A 68 13.37 12.23 11.54
C GLU A 68 12.56 12.66 10.32
N ASN A 69 11.54 13.52 10.53
CA ASN A 69 10.65 13.96 9.45
C ASN A 69 11.44 14.63 8.31
N GLY A 70 11.41 14.00 7.14
CA GLY A 70 12.02 14.50 5.91
C GLY A 70 11.03 14.62 4.74
N GLY A 71 9.74 14.37 5.01
CA GLY A 71 8.68 14.33 4.01
C GLY A 71 8.59 13.00 3.26
N GLN A 72 7.51 12.84 2.51
CA GLN A 72 7.13 11.58 1.84
C GLN A 72 8.21 11.00 0.93
N LEU A 73 8.93 11.84 0.16
CA LEU A 73 10.02 11.36 -0.69
C LEU A 73 11.18 10.77 0.14
N SER A 74 11.53 11.39 1.28
CA SER A 74 12.53 10.87 2.19
C SER A 74 12.12 9.49 2.71
N ALA A 75 10.87 9.35 3.13
CA ALA A 75 10.31 8.11 3.62
C ALA A 75 10.30 7.00 2.52
N PHE A 76 9.91 7.32 1.29
CA PHE A 76 9.99 6.38 0.17
C PHE A 76 11.41 5.90 -0.10
N LEU A 77 12.38 6.81 -0.13
CA LEU A 77 13.78 6.47 -0.37
C LEU A 77 14.37 5.63 0.76
N ALA A 78 13.97 5.86 2.01
CA ALA A 78 14.34 5.02 3.13
C ALA A 78 13.76 3.61 2.97
N GLY A 79 12.46 3.50 2.66
CA GLY A 79 11.80 2.21 2.44
C GLY A 79 12.42 1.40 1.30
N LEU A 80 12.74 2.05 0.18
CA LEU A 80 13.37 1.41 -0.98
C LEU A 80 14.69 0.70 -0.65
N ARG A 81 15.47 1.18 0.33
CA ARG A 81 16.73 0.54 0.73
C ARG A 81 16.54 -0.81 1.41
N HIS A 82 15.34 -1.08 1.92
CA HIS A 82 14.99 -2.33 2.59
C HIS A 82 14.20 -3.30 1.69
N ALA A 83 13.75 -2.86 0.52
CA ALA A 83 12.99 -3.68 -0.42
C ALA A 83 13.84 -4.82 -0.98
N ARG A 84 13.27 -6.04 -1.00
CA ARG A 84 13.92 -7.26 -1.49
C ARG A 84 13.14 -7.95 -2.61
N GLY A 85 11.98 -7.41 -2.97
CA GLY A 85 11.11 -7.91 -4.05
C GLY A 85 11.62 -7.53 -5.44
N ASP A 86 11.09 -8.19 -6.44
CA ASP A 86 11.32 -7.89 -7.85
C ASP A 86 10.56 -6.60 -8.25
N ILE A 87 9.46 -6.32 -7.55
CA ILE A 87 8.61 -5.15 -7.73
C ILE A 87 8.40 -4.48 -6.37
N VAL A 88 8.52 -3.15 -6.36
CA VAL A 88 8.17 -2.31 -5.20
C VAL A 88 6.82 -1.67 -5.43
N CYS A 89 5.92 -1.81 -4.46
CA CYS A 89 4.62 -1.16 -4.43
C CYS A 89 4.60 -0.14 -3.30
N PHE A 90 4.07 1.06 -3.57
CA PHE A 90 3.87 2.09 -2.55
C PHE A 90 2.40 2.11 -2.12
N LEU A 91 2.16 2.24 -0.82
CA LEU A 91 0.84 2.34 -0.22
C LEU A 91 0.86 3.46 0.82
N ASP A 92 -0.07 4.41 0.74
CA ASP A 92 -0.23 5.43 1.77
C ASP A 92 -0.88 4.81 3.03
N SER A 93 -0.52 5.32 4.21
CA SER A 93 -0.94 4.70 5.49
C SER A 93 -2.44 4.80 5.81
N ASP A 94 -3.19 5.61 5.06
CA ASP A 94 -4.65 5.75 5.12
C ASP A 94 -5.40 5.03 4.00
N ASP A 95 -4.69 4.33 3.12
CA ASP A 95 -5.27 3.59 2.00
C ASP A 95 -5.40 2.08 2.27
N HIS A 96 -6.22 1.43 1.45
CA HIS A 96 -6.41 -0.02 1.44
C HIS A 96 -6.43 -0.59 0.03
N TRP A 97 -5.94 -1.82 -0.10
CA TRP A 97 -6.04 -2.59 -1.35
C TRP A 97 -7.12 -3.66 -1.27
N SER A 98 -7.62 -4.09 -2.43
CA SER A 98 -8.44 -5.29 -2.49
C SER A 98 -7.61 -6.53 -2.09
N PRO A 99 -8.21 -7.59 -1.53
CA PRO A 99 -7.47 -8.77 -1.06
C PRO A 99 -6.66 -9.51 -2.13
N ASP A 100 -6.96 -9.27 -3.40
CA ASP A 100 -6.34 -9.88 -4.58
C ASP A 100 -5.49 -8.91 -5.40
N TYR A 101 -5.17 -7.73 -4.87
CA TYR A 101 -4.45 -6.68 -5.60
C TYR A 101 -3.06 -7.14 -6.06
N LEU A 102 -2.23 -7.68 -5.17
CA LEU A 102 -0.89 -8.18 -5.54
C LEU A 102 -0.96 -9.36 -6.53
N HIS A 103 -2.00 -10.19 -6.43
CA HIS A 103 -2.24 -11.26 -7.41
C HIS A 103 -2.54 -10.71 -8.80
N LYS A 104 -3.39 -9.68 -8.90
CA LYS A 104 -3.68 -8.98 -10.16
C LYS A 104 -2.44 -8.31 -10.74
N LEU A 105 -1.61 -7.69 -9.92
CA LEU A 105 -0.34 -7.12 -10.37
C LEU A 105 0.60 -8.21 -10.92
N ALA A 106 0.68 -9.36 -10.25
CA ALA A 106 1.49 -10.49 -10.74
C ALA A 106 1.01 -11.02 -12.10
N GLN A 107 -0.29 -11.00 -12.37
CA GLN A 107 -0.86 -11.38 -13.66
C GLN A 107 -0.61 -10.34 -14.76
N ALA A 108 -0.59 -9.05 -14.41
CA ALA A 108 -0.31 -7.97 -15.35
C ALA A 108 1.19 -7.81 -15.64
N TYR A 109 2.06 -8.25 -14.73
CA TYR A 109 3.51 -8.09 -14.87
C TYR A 109 4.09 -9.03 -15.93
N ALA A 110 4.78 -8.45 -16.93
CA ALA A 110 5.56 -9.18 -17.90
C ALA A 110 7.07 -8.95 -17.66
N PRO A 111 7.81 -9.93 -17.10
CA PRO A 111 9.24 -9.78 -16.85
C PRO A 111 10.01 -9.36 -18.10
N GLY A 112 10.86 -8.33 -17.98
CA GLY A 112 11.68 -7.81 -19.07
C GLY A 112 10.96 -6.92 -20.09
N GLY A 113 9.66 -6.68 -19.93
CA GLY A 113 8.87 -5.79 -20.79
C GLY A 113 7.98 -4.80 -20.03
N THR A 114 8.12 -4.70 -18.71
CA THR A 114 7.29 -3.84 -17.86
C THR A 114 8.15 -3.15 -16.82
N ASP A 115 8.25 -1.82 -16.91
CA ASP A 115 8.96 -0.99 -15.94
C ASP A 115 8.04 -0.52 -14.81
N PHE A 116 6.78 -0.20 -15.14
CA PHE A 116 5.77 0.29 -14.19
C PHE A 116 4.41 -0.34 -14.45
N ILE A 117 3.66 -0.57 -13.37
CA ILE A 117 2.24 -0.94 -13.41
C ILE A 117 1.49 0.11 -12.60
N ILE A 118 0.43 0.68 -13.19
CA ILE A 118 -0.43 1.66 -12.54
C ILE A 118 -1.85 1.12 -12.59
N SER A 119 -2.56 1.17 -11.47
CA SER A 119 -3.97 0.82 -11.37
C SER A 119 -4.82 2.06 -11.13
N ASP A 120 -6.11 1.93 -11.39
CA ASP A 120 -7.11 2.92 -10.98
C ASP A 120 -7.29 2.91 -9.44
N MET A 121 -7.88 3.98 -8.91
CA MET A 121 -8.15 4.15 -7.47
C MET A 121 -9.65 4.40 -7.26
N GLN A 122 -10.19 3.85 -6.15
CA GLN A 122 -11.54 4.17 -5.70
C GLN A 122 -11.47 4.97 -4.41
N VAL A 123 -12.11 6.13 -4.40
CA VAL A 123 -12.23 6.95 -3.20
C VAL A 123 -13.24 6.32 -2.25
N PHE A 124 -12.86 6.22 -0.99
CA PHE A 124 -13.72 5.75 0.09
C PHE A 124 -13.62 6.72 1.27
N ASP A 125 -14.64 6.73 2.12
CA ASP A 125 -14.66 7.48 3.38
C ASP A 125 -15.17 6.56 4.50
N GLN A 126 -14.96 6.96 5.76
CA GLN A 126 -15.41 6.17 6.91
C GLN A 126 -16.95 6.05 7.00
N GLU A 127 -17.73 6.96 6.39
CA GLU A 127 -19.20 6.90 6.35
C GLU A 127 -19.71 5.92 5.26
N SER A 128 -18.86 5.57 4.29
CA SER A 128 -19.19 4.84 3.06
C SER A 128 -18.94 3.33 3.13
N ARG A 129 -18.72 2.75 4.33
CA ARG A 129 -18.60 1.28 4.52
C ARG A 129 -19.80 0.47 3.99
N SER A 130 -20.86 1.11 3.49
CA SER A 130 -21.99 0.49 2.80
C SER A 130 -21.91 0.41 1.27
N ARG A 131 -20.87 0.97 0.60
CA ARG A 131 -20.84 1.11 -0.87
C ARG A 131 -19.75 0.34 -1.63
N LEU A 132 -19.30 -0.81 -1.11
CA LEU A 132 -18.52 -1.77 -1.89
C LEU A 132 -19.36 -2.54 -2.96
N GLY A 133 -20.59 -2.11 -3.23
CA GLY A 133 -21.39 -2.56 -4.37
C GLY A 133 -21.14 -1.66 -5.58
N GLY A 134 -20.46 -2.20 -6.60
CA GLY A 134 -20.00 -1.48 -7.78
C GLY A 134 -21.01 -0.51 -8.37
N ARG A 135 -20.63 0.76 -8.48
CA ARG A 135 -21.34 1.73 -9.31
C ARG A 135 -20.80 1.62 -10.74
N LYS A 136 -21.68 1.27 -11.68
CA LYS A 136 -21.42 1.48 -13.11
C LYS A 136 -21.17 2.97 -13.33
N ALA A 137 -20.07 3.30 -13.99
CA ALA A 137 -19.79 4.66 -14.44
C ALA A 137 -20.92 5.16 -15.35
N GLU A 138 -21.69 6.15 -14.91
CA GLU A 138 -22.59 6.90 -15.79
C GLU A 138 -21.74 7.88 -16.60
N LYS A 139 -21.81 7.77 -17.93
CA LYS A 139 -21.12 8.68 -18.84
C LYS A 139 -21.77 10.08 -18.78
N PRO A 140 -20.99 11.17 -18.83
CA PRO A 140 -21.55 12.51 -18.86
C PRO A 140 -22.35 12.72 -20.15
N THR A 141 -23.62 13.10 -20.03
CA THR A 141 -24.46 13.52 -21.14
C THR A 141 -24.08 14.94 -21.55
N THR A 142 -23.46 15.07 -22.72
CA THR A 142 -23.19 16.36 -23.36
C THR A 142 -24.51 17.07 -23.65
N ARG A 143 -24.78 18.20 -23.00
CA ARG A 143 -25.87 19.10 -23.37
C ARG A 143 -25.36 20.03 -24.47
N ALA A 144 -25.80 19.80 -25.70
CA ALA A 144 -25.65 20.77 -26.78
C ALA A 144 -26.53 21.99 -26.47
N ALA A 145 -25.93 23.18 -26.39
CA ALA A 145 -26.64 24.44 -26.38
C ALA A 145 -26.93 24.85 -27.84
N GLN A 146 -28.20 25.18 -28.10
CA GLN A 146 -28.66 25.88 -29.30
C GLN A 146 -28.41 27.38 -29.17
#